data_AF-A0A847BX38-F1
#
_entry.id   AF-A0A847BX38-F1
#
_cell.length_a   1.000
_cell.length_b   1.000
_cell.length_c   1.000
_cell.angle_alpha   90.00
_cell.angle_beta   90.00
_cell.angle_gamma   90.00
#
_symmetry.space_group_name_H-M   'P 1'
#
loop_
_entity.id
_entity.type
_entity.pdbx_description
1 polymer ?
#
loop_
_entity_poly.entity_id
_entity_poly.type
_entity_poly.pdbx_seq_one_letter_code
_entity_poly.pdbx_strand_id
1 'polypeptide(L)'
;KQARLEIGYDLEGIFPDGFVGSLEREQMVPFFSSGKLGAGIEATVELLVARALESRDGQGPGQGAVRGHYSEGAGARTAIAIGSVAPEKTASPEAGRFTAQTEPLLALQKYLEALSLRIKDPELKIYTQESRRFFRQWLVTDAQQDREFRGLSRQLPVAEVRQSGARAVILFPIAERQAAPYFLQRGEEGWMLDFAGMSRWIAFNHQNQWHFKSFDHPYRFAFEHLTFDKHGFPHEKPQ
;
A
#
# COMPACT_ATOMS: atom_id res chain seq x y z
N LYS A 1 -26.73 -1.11 -6.95
CA LYS A 1 -26.08 -2.46 -6.96
C LYS A 1 -25.61 -2.77 -5.54
N GLN A 2 -25.37 -4.05 -5.20
CA GLN A 2 -24.91 -4.48 -3.87
C GLN A 2 -23.59 -5.24 -4.00
N ALA A 3 -22.75 -5.17 -2.97
CA ALA A 3 -21.51 -5.92 -2.86
C ALA A 3 -21.45 -6.55 -1.46
N ARG A 4 -20.98 -7.81 -1.40
CA ARG A 4 -20.85 -8.58 -0.17
C ARG A 4 -19.60 -9.45 -0.25
N LEU A 5 -18.91 -9.60 0.87
CA LEU A 5 -17.84 -10.56 1.09
C LEU A 5 -18.36 -11.62 2.06
N GLU A 6 -18.43 -12.86 1.59
CA GLU A 6 -18.89 -13.99 2.39
C GLU A 6 -17.69 -14.86 2.78
N ILE A 7 -17.58 -15.16 4.07
CA ILE A 7 -16.52 -16.00 4.64
C ILE A 7 -17.16 -17.30 5.13
N GLY A 8 -16.54 -18.44 4.80
CA GLY A 8 -16.97 -19.74 5.32
C GLY A 8 -16.64 -19.87 6.82
N TYR A 9 -17.48 -20.59 7.55
CA TYR A 9 -17.40 -20.76 9.01
C TYR A 9 -15.99 -21.09 9.53
N ASP A 10 -15.27 -21.98 8.85
CA ASP A 10 -13.93 -22.43 9.25
C ASP A 10 -12.86 -21.31 9.17
N LEU A 11 -13.16 -20.20 8.51
CA LEU A 11 -12.25 -19.06 8.33
C LEU A 11 -12.62 -17.86 9.23
N GLU A 12 -13.71 -17.93 10.00
CA GLU A 12 -14.15 -16.84 10.90
C GLU A 12 -13.12 -16.54 12.00
N GLY A 13 -12.35 -17.54 12.43
CA GLY A 13 -11.24 -17.34 13.38
C GLY A 13 -10.12 -16.45 12.84
N ILE A 14 -9.98 -16.37 11.51
CA ILE A 14 -9.00 -15.53 10.81
C ILE A 14 -9.65 -14.21 10.37
N PHE A 15 -10.89 -14.29 9.86
CA PHE A 15 -11.65 -13.17 9.32
C PHE A 15 -12.97 -12.99 10.09
N PRO A 16 -12.93 -12.38 11.29
CA PRO A 16 -14.14 -12.17 12.08
C PRO A 16 -15.09 -11.16 11.40
N ASP A 17 -16.39 -11.25 11.69
CA ASP A 17 -17.44 -10.41 11.11
C ASP A 17 -17.14 -8.91 11.15
N GLY A 18 -16.54 -8.42 12.24
CA GLY A 18 -16.15 -7.02 12.37
C GLY A 18 -15.11 -6.58 11.33
N PHE A 19 -14.15 -7.45 11.02
CA PHE A 19 -13.13 -7.22 9.99
C PHE A 19 -13.69 -7.35 8.57
N VAL A 20 -14.57 -8.34 8.34
CA VAL A 20 -15.26 -8.49 7.05
C VAL A 20 -16.14 -7.27 6.78
N GLY A 21 -16.90 -6.83 7.78
CA GLY A 21 -17.75 -5.65 7.67
C GLY A 21 -16.96 -4.35 7.47
N SER A 22 -15.77 -4.21 8.06
CA SER A 22 -14.89 -3.06 7.77
C SER A 22 -14.32 -3.13 6.36
N LEU A 23 -13.89 -4.30 5.87
CA LEU A 23 -13.47 -4.48 4.48
C LEU A 23 -14.57 -4.10 3.49
N GLU A 24 -15.80 -4.54 3.73
CA GLU A 24 -16.93 -4.19 2.87
C GLU A 24 -17.15 -2.67 2.83
N ARG A 25 -17.25 -2.02 4.00
CA ARG A 25 -17.58 -0.60 4.11
C ARG A 25 -16.44 0.34 3.73
N GLU A 26 -15.22 0.00 4.11
CA GLU A 26 -14.06 0.90 4.05
C GLU A 26 -13.15 0.59 2.86
N GLN A 27 -13.19 -0.64 2.31
CA GLN A 27 -12.38 -1.03 1.15
C GLN A 27 -13.23 -1.24 -0.11
N MET A 28 -14.23 -2.14 -0.07
CA MET A 28 -14.96 -2.51 -1.28
C MET A 28 -15.88 -1.39 -1.78
N VAL A 29 -16.70 -0.81 -0.88
CA VAL A 29 -17.67 0.24 -1.22
C VAL A 29 -17.01 1.45 -1.90
N PRO A 30 -15.89 2.02 -1.41
CA PRO A 30 -15.27 3.17 -2.04
C PRO A 30 -14.71 2.90 -3.46
N PHE A 31 -14.07 1.74 -3.68
CA PHE A 31 -13.59 1.35 -5.01
C PHE A 31 -14.73 1.10 -5.99
N PHE A 32 -15.81 0.46 -5.53
CA PHE A 32 -16.93 0.11 -6.39
C PHE A 32 -17.76 1.34 -6.74
N SER A 33 -17.90 2.28 -5.81
CA SER A 33 -18.59 3.56 -6.03
C SER A 33 -17.84 4.44 -7.06
N SER A 34 -16.51 4.36 -7.07
CA SER A 34 -15.65 5.06 -8.05
C SER A 34 -15.48 4.33 -9.40
N GLY A 35 -16.22 3.25 -9.64
CA GLY A 35 -16.17 2.48 -10.90
C GLY A 35 -14.93 1.60 -11.06
N LYS A 36 -14.10 1.48 -10.02
CA LYS A 36 -12.83 0.74 -10.05
C LYS A 36 -13.00 -0.68 -9.49
N LEU A 37 -13.87 -1.46 -10.13
CA LEU A 37 -14.24 -2.80 -9.64
C LEU A 37 -13.03 -3.74 -9.53
N GLY A 38 -12.21 -3.83 -10.58
CA GLY A 38 -11.02 -4.70 -10.59
C GLY A 38 -10.02 -4.36 -9.49
N ALA A 39 -9.63 -3.09 -9.39
CA ALA A 39 -8.71 -2.61 -8.35
C ALA A 39 -9.29 -2.77 -6.93
N GLY A 40 -10.61 -2.64 -6.77
CA GLY A 40 -11.27 -2.88 -5.48
C GLY A 40 -11.19 -4.34 -5.06
N ILE A 41 -11.42 -5.27 -5.99
CA ILE A 41 -11.29 -6.72 -5.72
C ILE A 41 -9.85 -7.06 -5.38
N GLU A 42 -8.89 -6.60 -6.18
CA GLU A 42 -7.46 -6.85 -5.97
C GLU A 42 -7.00 -6.36 -4.58
N ALA A 43 -7.34 -5.12 -4.24
CA ALA A 43 -6.96 -4.53 -2.95
C ALA A 43 -7.68 -5.21 -1.76
N THR A 44 -8.92 -5.66 -1.91
CA THR A 44 -9.60 -6.47 -0.88
C THR A 44 -8.91 -7.83 -0.69
N VAL A 45 -8.51 -8.49 -1.78
CA VAL A 45 -7.77 -9.76 -1.72
C VAL A 45 -6.43 -9.56 -1.01
N GLU A 46 -5.70 -8.48 -1.30
CA GLU A 46 -4.43 -8.17 -0.61
C GLU A 46 -4.61 -8.04 0.91
N LEU A 47 -5.69 -7.41 1.38
CA LEU A 47 -5.96 -7.27 2.81
C LEU A 47 -6.35 -8.60 3.46
N LEU A 48 -7.09 -9.46 2.75
CA LEU A 48 -7.42 -10.81 3.20
C LEU A 48 -6.16 -11.68 3.33
N VAL A 49 -5.30 -11.68 2.32
CA VAL A 49 -4.04 -12.44 2.35
C VAL A 49 -3.16 -11.98 3.50
N ALA A 50 -3.00 -10.67 3.70
CA ALA A 50 -2.16 -10.15 4.78
C ALA A 50 -2.68 -10.57 6.16
N ARG A 51 -3.99 -10.46 6.40
CA ARG A 51 -4.61 -10.89 7.65
C ARG A 51 -4.44 -12.39 7.91
N ALA A 52 -4.50 -13.21 6.86
CA ALA A 52 -4.23 -14.65 6.96
C ALA A 52 -2.77 -14.94 7.33
N LEU A 53 -1.81 -14.21 6.76
CA LEU A 53 -0.39 -14.33 7.10
C LEU A 53 -0.13 -13.91 8.57
N GLU A 54 -0.67 -12.77 9.00
CA GLU A 54 -0.57 -12.29 10.39
C GLU A 54 -1.14 -13.32 11.40
N SER A 55 -2.23 -14.00 11.03
CA SER A 55 -2.82 -15.04 11.87
C SER A 55 -1.98 -16.31 11.93
N ARG A 56 -1.23 -16.64 10.88
CA ARG A 56 -0.31 -17.79 10.85
C ARG A 56 0.94 -17.55 11.68
N ASP A 57 1.43 -16.31 11.70
CA ASP A 57 2.63 -15.91 12.44
C ASP A 57 2.34 -15.62 13.93
N GLY A 58 1.14 -15.93 14.41
CA GLY A 58 0.74 -15.75 15.82
C GLY A 58 0.50 -14.29 16.23
N GLN A 59 0.47 -13.35 15.29
CA GLN A 59 0.17 -11.93 15.51
C GLN A 59 -1.33 -11.61 15.40
N GLY A 60 -2.20 -12.57 15.71
CA GLY A 60 -3.64 -12.33 15.80
C GLY A 60 -4.01 -11.40 16.96
N PRO A 61 -5.18 -10.73 16.94
CA PRO A 61 -5.66 -9.98 18.09
C PRO A 61 -5.70 -10.94 19.29
N GLY A 62 -5.05 -10.53 20.38
CA GLY A 62 -4.93 -11.34 21.60
C GLY A 62 -6.30 -11.87 22.02
N GLN A 63 -6.29 -13.12 22.50
CA GLN A 63 -7.45 -13.79 23.09
C GLN A 63 -7.99 -12.97 24.28
N GLY A 64 -8.83 -11.99 23.99
CA GLY A 64 -9.68 -11.30 24.94
C GLY A 64 -11.03 -12.00 24.94
N ALA A 65 -11.33 -12.67 26.05
CA ALA A 65 -12.53 -13.46 26.28
C ALA A 65 -13.82 -12.79 25.76
N VAL A 66 -14.50 -13.42 24.79
CA VAL A 66 -15.90 -13.10 24.48
C VAL A 66 -16.78 -14.07 25.24
N ARG A 67 -17.16 -13.68 26.44
CA ARG A 67 -18.31 -14.24 27.13
C ARG A 67 -19.55 -13.59 26.52
N GLY A 68 -20.25 -14.38 25.72
CA GLY A 68 -21.68 -14.27 25.37
C GLY A 68 -22.24 -12.89 25.03
N HIS A 69 -22.38 -12.61 23.74
CA HIS A 69 -23.54 -11.88 23.21
C HIS A 69 -23.89 -12.44 21.83
N TYR A 70 -25.00 -13.18 21.76
CA TYR A 70 -25.68 -13.49 20.52
C TYR A 70 -26.16 -12.17 19.91
N SER A 71 -25.64 -11.77 18.74
CA SER A 71 -26.20 -10.68 17.95
C SER A 71 -26.79 -11.23 16.68
N GLU A 72 -28.12 -11.20 16.64
CA GLU A 72 -28.97 -11.53 15.49
C GLU A 72 -28.64 -10.58 14.32
N GLY A 73 -28.01 -11.11 13.28
CA GLY A 73 -27.64 -10.39 12.06
C GLY A 73 -28.84 -10.12 11.17
N ALA A 74 -29.51 -8.97 11.36
CA ALA A 74 -30.47 -8.43 10.41
C ALA A 74 -29.75 -7.64 9.30
N GLY A 75 -29.38 -8.33 8.22
CA GLY A 75 -29.45 -7.90 6.81
C GLY A 75 -29.31 -6.42 6.40
N ALA A 76 -28.33 -5.67 6.89
CA ALA A 76 -28.07 -4.30 6.40
C ALA A 76 -27.45 -4.32 4.98
N ARG A 77 -28.31 -4.18 3.96
CA ARG A 77 -27.91 -4.05 2.54
C ARG A 77 -27.59 -2.59 2.23
N THR A 78 -26.32 -2.26 1.98
CA THR A 78 -25.93 -0.91 1.53
C THR A 78 -26.11 -0.79 0.02
N ALA A 79 -27.00 0.10 -0.41
CA ALA A 79 -27.20 0.41 -1.82
C ALA A 79 -26.05 1.29 -2.35
N ILE A 80 -25.36 0.84 -3.41
CA ILE A 80 -24.28 1.59 -4.06
C ILE A 80 -24.75 2.12 -5.42
N ALA A 81 -24.57 3.43 -5.63
CA ALA A 81 -24.58 4.06 -6.95
C ALA A 81 -23.18 3.93 -7.56
N ILE A 82 -23.08 3.20 -8.67
CA ILE A 82 -21.79 2.95 -9.33
C ILE A 82 -21.54 4.03 -10.37
N GLY A 83 -20.39 4.69 -10.23
CA GLY A 83 -19.85 5.63 -11.21
C GLY A 83 -20.07 7.09 -10.81
N SER A 84 -19.03 7.89 -11.06
CA SER A 84 -19.02 9.36 -11.20
C SER A 84 -18.66 10.26 -10.00
N VAL A 85 -17.93 9.80 -8.98
CA VAL A 85 -17.27 10.74 -8.05
C VAL A 85 -15.82 10.31 -7.83
N ALA A 86 -14.87 11.10 -8.34
CA ALA A 86 -13.48 11.00 -7.90
C ALA A 86 -13.45 11.24 -6.39
N PRO A 87 -12.67 10.48 -5.60
CA PRO A 87 -12.68 10.66 -4.15
C PRO A 87 -12.33 12.11 -3.82
N GLU A 88 -13.18 12.75 -3.01
CA GLU A 88 -12.93 14.12 -2.55
C GLU A 88 -11.68 14.09 -1.66
N LYS A 89 -10.60 14.70 -2.14
CA LYS A 89 -9.32 14.76 -1.43
C LYS A 89 -9.13 16.15 -0.84
N THR A 90 -9.17 16.22 0.47
CA THR A 90 -8.98 17.46 1.21
C THR A 90 -7.51 17.82 1.27
N ALA A 91 -7.19 19.08 0.98
CA ALA A 91 -5.88 19.64 1.25
C ALA A 91 -5.59 19.59 2.76
N SER A 92 -4.36 19.26 3.13
CA SER A 92 -3.96 19.22 4.53
C SER A 92 -3.44 20.59 4.98
N PRO A 93 -3.88 21.13 6.13
CA PRO A 93 -3.27 22.34 6.69
C PRO A 93 -1.79 22.14 7.04
N GLU A 94 -1.35 20.88 7.16
CA GLU A 94 0.03 20.50 7.45
C GLU A 94 0.88 20.27 6.19
N ALA A 95 0.33 20.48 4.99
CA ALA A 95 1.03 20.18 3.73
C ALA A 95 2.41 20.84 3.62
N GLY A 96 2.59 22.02 4.22
CA GLY A 96 3.87 22.74 4.27
C GLY A 96 5.00 22.00 5.00
N ARG A 97 4.68 21.01 5.85
CA ARG A 97 5.68 20.15 6.54
C ARG A 97 6.24 19.05 5.64
N PHE A 98 5.55 18.73 4.55
CA PHE A 98 5.86 17.62 3.66
C PHE A 98 6.41 18.15 2.33
N THR A 99 7.63 18.68 2.37
CA THR A 99 8.38 19.17 1.20
C THR A 99 9.41 18.16 0.69
N ALA A 100 9.95 18.40 -0.50
CA ALA A 100 11.15 17.70 -0.95
C ALA A 100 12.25 17.77 0.12
N GLN A 101 13.05 16.70 0.22
CA GLN A 101 14.03 16.52 1.29
C GLN A 101 15.47 16.54 0.76
N THR A 102 16.42 16.84 1.63
CA THR A 102 17.85 16.90 1.26
C THR A 102 18.43 15.53 0.93
N GLU A 103 17.91 14.46 1.56
CA GLU A 103 18.36 13.08 1.38
C GLU A 103 17.20 12.14 1.02
N PRO A 104 17.43 11.07 0.24
CA PRO A 104 16.37 10.13 -0.14
C PRO A 104 15.68 9.49 1.06
N LEU A 105 16.47 9.05 2.06
CA LEU A 105 15.93 8.38 3.24
C LEU A 105 15.06 9.33 4.09
N LEU A 106 15.40 10.62 4.14
CA LEU A 106 14.59 11.64 4.81
C LEU A 106 13.23 11.83 4.12
N ALA A 107 13.18 11.75 2.79
CA ALA A 107 11.91 11.79 2.05
C ALA A 107 11.00 10.62 2.44
N LEU A 108 11.55 9.42 2.58
CA LEU A 108 10.81 8.24 3.02
C LEU A 108 10.36 8.34 4.49
N GLN A 109 11.21 8.87 5.38
CA GLN A 109 10.85 9.16 6.77
C GLN A 109 9.71 10.18 6.87
N LYS A 110 9.72 11.21 6.03
CA LYS A 110 8.63 12.19 5.95
C LYS A 110 7.34 11.60 5.43
N TYR A 111 7.42 10.65 4.51
CA TYR A 111 6.25 9.89 4.10
C TYR A 111 5.71 8.99 5.22
N LEU A 112 6.58 8.36 6.00
CA LEU A 112 6.16 7.60 7.17
C LEU A 112 5.43 8.48 8.20
N GLU A 113 5.87 9.73 8.40
CA GLU A 113 5.17 10.74 9.20
C GLU A 113 3.80 11.11 8.60
N ALA A 114 3.70 11.24 7.26
CA ALA A 114 2.42 11.51 6.61
C ALA A 114 1.42 10.35 6.81
N LEU A 115 1.91 9.10 6.76
CA LEU A 115 1.11 7.91 7.03
C LEU A 115 0.61 7.87 8.48
N SER A 116 1.47 8.18 9.46
CA SER A 116 1.08 8.17 10.88
C SER A 116 0.01 9.23 11.21
N LEU A 117 0.04 10.36 10.49
CA LEU A 117 -0.96 11.43 10.59
C LEU A 117 -2.18 11.23 9.67
N ARG A 118 -2.23 10.12 8.92
CA ARG A 118 -3.28 9.79 7.93
C ARG A 118 -3.53 10.91 6.91
N ILE A 119 -2.46 11.61 6.52
CA ILE A 119 -2.53 12.66 5.52
C ILE A 119 -2.60 12.01 4.14
N LYS A 120 -3.67 12.32 3.38
CA LYS A 120 -3.95 11.78 2.03
C LYS A 120 -3.92 12.84 0.94
N ASP A 121 -3.43 14.03 1.29
CA ASP A 121 -3.31 15.16 0.38
C ASP A 121 -2.44 14.76 -0.83
N PRO A 122 -2.98 14.78 -2.06
CA PRO A 122 -2.20 14.41 -3.24
C PRO A 122 -1.18 15.49 -3.63
N GLU A 123 -1.27 16.70 -3.06
CA GLU A 123 -0.44 17.86 -3.41
C GLU A 123 0.82 18.01 -2.56
N LEU A 124 1.11 17.07 -1.65
CA LEU A 124 2.30 17.16 -0.83
C LEU A 124 3.57 17.26 -1.69
N LYS A 125 4.44 18.20 -1.32
CA LYS A 125 5.66 18.49 -2.07
C LYS A 125 6.73 17.39 -1.94
N ILE A 126 6.59 16.45 -1.00
CA ILE A 126 7.36 15.20 -0.95
C ILE A 126 7.14 14.30 -2.18
N TYR A 127 6.09 14.50 -2.96
CA TYR A 127 5.77 13.68 -4.13
C TYR A 127 6.25 14.33 -5.44
N THR A 128 6.72 13.52 -6.39
CA THR A 128 6.98 13.97 -7.77
C THR A 128 5.69 14.50 -8.41
N GLN A 129 5.81 15.38 -9.42
CA GLN A 129 4.63 15.92 -10.12
C GLN A 129 3.75 14.81 -10.72
N GLU A 130 4.36 13.75 -11.26
CA GLU A 130 3.61 12.58 -11.75
C GLU A 130 2.88 11.85 -10.62
N SER A 131 3.52 11.69 -9.45
CA SER A 131 2.90 11.06 -8.28
C SER A 131 1.74 11.87 -7.72
N ARG A 132 1.80 13.21 -7.76
CA ARG A 132 0.65 14.06 -7.39
C ARG A 132 -0.53 13.82 -8.33
N ARG A 133 -0.29 13.79 -9.65
CA ARG A 133 -1.32 13.47 -10.65
C ARG A 133 -1.92 12.07 -10.41
N PHE A 134 -1.07 11.08 -10.13
CA PHE A 134 -1.49 9.72 -9.78
C PHE A 134 -2.39 9.72 -8.54
N PHE A 135 -1.95 10.34 -7.45
CA PHE A 135 -2.72 10.36 -6.21
C PHE A 135 -4.01 11.15 -6.31
N ARG A 136 -4.14 12.20 -7.14
CA ARG A 136 -5.45 12.88 -7.36
C ARG A 136 -6.54 11.89 -7.79
N GLN A 137 -6.16 10.86 -8.52
CA GLN A 137 -7.10 9.85 -9.04
C GLN A 137 -7.17 8.61 -8.17
N TRP A 138 -6.16 8.33 -7.36
CA TRP A 138 -6.03 7.10 -6.58
C TRP A 138 -6.71 7.22 -5.21
N LEU A 139 -7.64 6.32 -4.91
CA LEU A 139 -8.23 6.25 -3.58
C LEU A 139 -7.27 5.49 -2.64
N VAL A 140 -6.99 6.08 -1.47
CA VAL A 140 -6.24 5.41 -0.40
C VAL A 140 -7.15 5.35 0.83
N THR A 141 -7.37 4.15 1.36
CA THR A 141 -8.17 3.93 2.58
C THR A 141 -7.30 4.06 3.82
N ASP A 142 -7.91 4.31 4.99
CA ASP A 142 -7.16 4.33 6.26
C ASP A 142 -6.50 2.98 6.55
N ALA A 143 -7.20 1.88 6.26
CA ALA A 143 -6.65 0.54 6.40
C ALA A 143 -5.38 0.34 5.54
N GLN A 144 -5.37 0.86 4.31
CA GLN A 144 -4.18 0.83 3.45
C GLN A 144 -3.04 1.68 4.01
N GLN A 145 -3.30 2.89 4.53
CA GLN A 145 -2.26 3.71 5.15
C GLN A 145 -1.70 3.09 6.43
N ASP A 146 -2.56 2.56 7.30
CA ASP A 146 -2.15 1.94 8.56
C ASP A 146 -1.30 0.68 8.29
N ARG A 147 -1.64 -0.10 7.26
CA ARG A 147 -0.84 -1.25 6.82
C ARG A 147 0.53 -0.80 6.31
N GLU A 148 0.57 0.19 5.43
CA GLU A 148 1.83 0.71 4.89
C GLU A 148 2.69 1.29 6.01
N PHE A 149 2.11 2.04 6.95
CA PHE A 149 2.81 2.57 8.11
C PHE A 149 3.47 1.47 8.93
N ARG A 150 2.74 0.40 9.26
CA ARG A 150 3.29 -0.73 10.04
C ARG A 150 4.39 -1.47 9.28
N GLY A 151 4.17 -1.75 7.99
CA GLY A 151 5.14 -2.44 7.13
C GLY A 151 6.43 -1.63 6.98
N LEU A 152 6.30 -0.37 6.58
CA LEU A 152 7.43 0.53 6.39
C LEU A 152 8.19 0.80 7.70
N SER A 153 7.50 1.03 8.82
CA SER A 153 8.14 1.24 10.13
C SER A 153 9.06 0.08 10.53
N ARG A 154 8.65 -1.16 10.22
CA ARG A 154 9.43 -2.38 10.52
C ARG A 154 10.67 -2.52 9.62
N GLN A 155 10.56 -2.12 8.34
CA GLN A 155 11.59 -2.33 7.33
C GLN A 155 12.57 -1.16 7.22
N LEU A 156 12.18 0.04 7.63
CA LEU A 156 13.00 1.25 7.52
C LEU A 156 14.40 1.15 8.17
N PRO A 157 14.59 0.47 9.34
CA PRO A 157 15.91 0.33 9.94
C PRO A 157 16.92 -0.48 9.11
N VAL A 158 16.44 -1.34 8.20
CA VAL A 158 17.28 -2.17 7.32
C VAL A 158 17.26 -1.68 5.87
N ALA A 159 16.81 -0.44 5.64
CA ALA A 159 16.74 0.15 4.33
C ALA A 159 18.13 0.50 3.77
N GLU A 160 18.37 0.16 2.51
CA GLU A 160 19.59 0.53 1.80
C GLU A 160 19.29 1.56 0.71
N VAL A 161 20.06 2.65 0.65
CA VAL A 161 19.89 3.70 -0.36
C VAL A 161 20.91 3.51 -1.48
N ARG A 162 20.44 3.42 -2.73
CA ARG A 162 21.29 3.49 -3.92
C ARG A 162 20.91 4.69 -4.77
N GLN A 163 21.91 5.47 -5.19
CA GLN A 163 21.71 6.72 -5.91
C GLN A 163 22.52 6.73 -7.22
N SER A 164 21.95 7.34 -8.26
CA SER A 164 22.64 7.60 -9.53
C SER A 164 22.06 8.86 -10.16
N GLY A 165 22.88 9.92 -10.23
CA GLY A 165 22.46 11.23 -10.73
C GLY A 165 21.25 11.78 -9.98
N ALA A 166 20.19 12.12 -10.71
CA ALA A 166 18.95 12.65 -10.16
C ALA A 166 17.95 11.57 -9.70
N ARG A 167 18.40 10.32 -9.50
CA ARG A 167 17.54 9.19 -9.12
C ARG A 167 18.09 8.45 -7.92
N ALA A 168 17.19 7.96 -7.08
CA ALA A 168 17.52 7.09 -5.97
C ALA A 168 16.49 5.98 -5.83
N VAL A 169 16.92 4.87 -5.27
CA VAL A 169 16.08 3.74 -4.87
C VAL A 169 16.40 3.40 -3.43
N ILE A 170 15.37 3.21 -2.63
CA ILE A 170 15.48 2.66 -1.28
C ILE A 170 15.04 1.21 -1.35
N LEU A 171 15.96 0.32 -1.03
CA LEU A 171 15.83 -1.13 -1.09
C LEU A 171 15.63 -1.70 0.31
N PHE A 172 15.02 -2.88 0.36
CA PHE A 172 14.85 -3.68 1.57
C PHE A 172 15.28 -5.12 1.29
N PRO A 173 15.52 -5.93 2.33
CA PRO A 173 15.81 -7.36 2.16
C PRO A 173 14.76 -8.06 1.30
N ILE A 174 15.21 -8.87 0.33
CA ILE A 174 14.34 -9.50 -0.68
C ILE A 174 13.93 -10.94 -0.33
N ALA A 175 14.32 -11.45 0.85
CA ALA A 175 14.05 -12.84 1.24
C ALA A 175 12.57 -13.23 1.08
N GLU A 176 11.68 -12.38 1.60
CA GLU A 176 10.22 -12.59 1.49
C GLU A 176 9.58 -11.80 0.34
N ARG A 177 10.30 -10.84 -0.25
CA ARG A 177 9.82 -9.92 -1.30
C ARG A 177 8.55 -9.14 -0.94
N GLN A 178 8.25 -8.98 0.35
CA GLN A 178 7.05 -8.27 0.79
C GLN A 178 7.23 -6.75 0.87
N ALA A 179 8.48 -6.28 0.96
CA ALA A 179 8.83 -4.87 1.00
C ALA A 179 9.32 -4.41 -0.37
N ALA A 180 8.44 -3.71 -1.10
CA ALA A 180 8.80 -3.16 -2.41
C ALA A 180 9.79 -2.00 -2.28
N PRO A 181 10.67 -1.81 -3.28
CA PRO A 181 11.59 -0.69 -3.30
C PRO A 181 10.84 0.63 -3.51
N TYR A 182 11.34 1.69 -2.88
CA TYR A 182 10.84 3.05 -3.10
C TYR A 182 11.68 3.78 -4.14
N PHE A 183 11.01 4.38 -5.13
CA PHE A 183 11.66 5.17 -6.16
C PHE A 183 11.62 6.65 -5.80
N LEU A 184 12.72 7.35 -6.09
CA LEU A 184 12.84 8.78 -5.84
C LEU A 184 13.47 9.53 -7.01
N GLN A 185 13.07 10.78 -7.17
CA GLN A 185 13.66 11.71 -8.14
C GLN A 185 14.09 12.98 -7.41
N ARG A 186 15.24 13.54 -7.80
CA ARG A 186 15.72 14.82 -7.30
C ARG A 186 15.22 15.94 -8.21
N GLY A 187 14.40 16.84 -7.67
CA GLY A 187 14.04 18.11 -8.29
C GLY A 187 14.89 19.26 -7.75
N GLU A 188 14.53 20.48 -8.10
CA GLU A 188 15.22 21.71 -7.64
C GLU A 188 15.15 21.87 -6.12
N GLU A 189 14.01 21.55 -5.50
CA GLU A 189 13.78 21.66 -4.06
C GLU A 189 14.33 20.44 -3.27
N GLY A 190 14.81 19.37 -3.93
CA GLY A 190 15.34 18.17 -3.29
C GLY A 190 14.73 16.85 -3.78
N TRP A 191 14.89 15.79 -2.99
CA TRP A 191 14.38 14.45 -3.25
C TRP A 191 12.89 14.33 -2.98
N MET A 192 12.20 13.69 -3.93
CA MET A 192 10.76 13.42 -3.90
C MET A 192 10.50 11.96 -4.21
N LEU A 193 9.44 11.40 -3.63
CA LEU A 193 8.96 10.03 -3.86
C LEU A 193 8.21 9.92 -5.18
N ASP A 194 8.53 8.86 -5.92
CA ASP A 194 7.99 8.56 -7.24
C ASP A 194 7.08 7.32 -7.24
N PHE A 195 5.93 7.44 -6.58
CA PHE A 195 4.89 6.43 -6.57
C PHE A 195 4.29 6.16 -7.95
N ALA A 196 4.24 7.16 -8.83
CA ALA A 196 3.83 6.96 -10.22
C ALA A 196 4.79 6.01 -10.94
N GLY A 197 6.09 6.17 -10.74
CA GLY A 197 7.09 5.21 -11.19
C GLY A 197 6.91 3.82 -10.58
N MET A 198 6.77 3.73 -9.25
CA MET A 198 6.54 2.45 -8.56
C MET A 198 5.31 1.73 -9.14
N SER A 199 4.17 2.41 -9.25
CA SER A 199 2.94 1.83 -9.81
C SER A 199 3.09 1.38 -11.27
N ARG A 200 3.88 2.11 -12.07
CA ARG A 200 4.14 1.78 -13.47
C ARG A 200 4.94 0.50 -13.64
N TRP A 201 5.93 0.26 -12.79
CA TRP A 201 6.90 -0.82 -13.00
C TRP A 201 6.81 -1.97 -12.01
N ILE A 202 6.24 -1.76 -10.82
CA ILE A 202 6.13 -2.77 -9.78
C ILE A 202 4.69 -3.31 -9.75
N ALA A 203 4.56 -4.61 -9.58
CA ALA A 203 3.33 -5.32 -9.28
C ALA A 203 3.53 -6.22 -8.06
N PHE A 204 2.43 -6.65 -7.46
CA PHE A 204 2.42 -7.65 -6.41
C PHE A 204 1.63 -8.88 -6.88
N ASN A 205 2.08 -10.06 -6.48
CA ASN A 205 1.30 -11.29 -6.68
C ASN A 205 0.31 -11.52 -5.52
N HIS A 206 -0.43 -12.63 -5.59
CA HIS A 206 -1.37 -13.04 -4.54
C HIS A 206 -0.73 -13.42 -3.20
N GLN A 207 0.60 -13.55 -3.11
CA GLN A 207 1.37 -13.68 -1.87
C GLN A 207 1.91 -12.33 -1.35
N ASN A 208 1.50 -11.21 -1.95
CA ASN A 208 2.04 -9.87 -1.65
C ASN A 208 3.56 -9.78 -1.90
N GLN A 209 4.07 -10.53 -2.87
CA GLN A 209 5.47 -10.47 -3.29
C GLN A 209 5.61 -9.53 -4.48
N TRP A 210 6.51 -8.55 -4.37
CA TRP A 210 6.74 -7.61 -5.44
C TRP A 210 7.55 -8.23 -6.58
N HIS A 211 7.24 -7.82 -7.80
CA HIS A 211 7.99 -8.14 -9.00
C HIS A 211 7.95 -6.99 -10.00
N PHE A 212 8.89 -6.97 -10.93
CA PHE A 212 8.86 -6.01 -12.03
C PHE A 212 7.93 -6.47 -13.17
N LYS A 213 7.08 -5.57 -13.64
CA LYS A 213 6.29 -5.71 -14.86
C LYS A 213 7.17 -5.61 -16.11
N SER A 214 8.24 -4.82 -16.03
CA SER A 214 9.24 -4.59 -17.08
C SER A 214 10.57 -4.18 -16.46
N PHE A 215 11.67 -4.58 -17.09
CA PHE A 215 13.04 -4.21 -16.72
C PHE A 215 13.60 -2.99 -17.47
N ASP A 216 12.82 -2.45 -18.42
CA ASP A 216 13.14 -1.22 -19.10
C ASP A 216 12.59 -0.05 -18.27
N HIS A 217 13.39 0.38 -17.30
CA HIS A 217 13.02 1.48 -16.43
C HIS A 217 14.24 2.26 -15.91
N PRO A 218 14.04 3.56 -15.61
CA PRO A 218 15.07 4.47 -15.15
C PRO A 218 15.85 4.09 -13.88
N TYR A 219 15.33 3.16 -13.08
CA TYR A 219 15.84 2.77 -11.76
C TYR A 219 16.72 1.51 -11.75
N ARG A 220 17.05 0.96 -12.93
CA ARG A 220 17.73 -0.33 -13.07
C ARG A 220 19.08 -0.40 -12.35
N PHE A 221 19.80 0.72 -12.29
CA PHE A 221 21.11 0.85 -11.64
C PHE A 221 21.12 0.33 -10.19
N ALA A 222 20.00 0.45 -9.47
CA ALA A 222 19.93 0.02 -8.07
C ALA A 222 19.88 -1.51 -7.91
N PHE A 223 19.52 -2.24 -8.97
CA PHE A 223 19.24 -3.68 -8.89
C PHE A 223 20.32 -4.54 -9.54
N GLU A 224 21.48 -3.96 -9.88
CA GLU A 224 22.58 -4.69 -10.54
C GLU A 224 23.17 -5.82 -9.69
N HIS A 225 22.93 -5.83 -8.38
CA HIS A 225 23.35 -6.88 -7.46
C HIS A 225 22.35 -8.06 -7.39
N LEU A 226 21.18 -7.93 -8.02
CA LEU A 226 20.15 -8.96 -8.06
C LEU A 226 20.08 -9.62 -9.44
N THR A 227 19.46 -10.79 -9.47
CA THR A 227 18.96 -11.42 -10.70
C THR A 227 17.44 -11.44 -10.66
N PHE A 228 16.82 -11.59 -11.82
CA PHE A 228 15.38 -11.65 -11.92
C PHE A 228 14.95 -12.82 -12.78
N ASP A 229 13.91 -13.53 -12.34
CA ASP A 229 13.36 -14.62 -13.13
C ASP A 229 12.46 -14.13 -14.27
N LYS A 230 11.94 -15.07 -15.05
CA LYS A 230 11.05 -14.79 -16.20
C LYS A 230 9.75 -14.07 -15.85
N HIS A 231 9.37 -14.04 -14.57
CA HIS A 231 8.18 -13.35 -14.06
C HIS A 231 8.52 -12.01 -13.40
N GLY A 232 9.81 -11.66 -13.36
CA GLY A 232 10.31 -10.41 -12.82
C GLY A 232 10.51 -10.40 -11.31
N PHE A 233 10.51 -11.56 -10.64
CA PHE A 233 10.80 -11.62 -9.20
C PHE A 233 12.30 -11.49 -8.95
N PRO A 234 12.72 -10.72 -7.93
CA PRO A 234 14.12 -10.57 -7.54
C PRO A 234 14.67 -11.82 -6.83
N HIS A 235 15.90 -12.18 -7.15
CA HIS A 235 16.69 -13.22 -6.47
C HIS A 235 18.08 -12.68 -6.17
N GLU A 236 18.66 -13.09 -5.04
CA GLU A 236 20.06 -12.78 -4.75
C GLU A 236 20.95 -13.40 -5.82
N LYS A 237 22.00 -12.69 -6.23
CA LYS A 237 23.01 -13.29 -7.08
C LYS A 237 23.71 -14.41 -6.30
N PRO A 238 23.83 -15.63 -6.86
CA PRO A 238 24.68 -16.64 -6.25
C PRO A 238 26.10 -16.07 -6.16
N GLN A 239 26.71 -16.23 -4.97
CA GLN A 239 28.10 -15.87 -4.72
C GLN A 239 29.05 -16.73 -5.55
#